data_AF-A0AAD5NAN6-F1
#
_entry.id   AF-A0AAD5NAN6-F1
#
_cell.length_a   1.000
_cell.length_b   1.000
_cell.length_c   1.000
_cell.angle_alpha   90.00
_cell.angle_beta   90.00
_cell.angle_gamma   90.00
#
_symmetry.space_group_name_H-M   'P 1'
#
loop_
_entity.id
_entity.type
_entity.pdbx_description
1 polymer ?
#
loop_
_entity_poly.entity_id
_entity_poly.type
_entity_poly.pdbx_seq_one_letter_code
_entity_poly.pdbx_strand_id
1 'polypeptide(L)'
;MTVWLGGIEDAFLRASEKFKDYELWIVGHSLGGAIASLAASYIEKMKVFDGDRIKLVTFGQPRTGDVDFAKAHGKQIPYSFRVTHSRDIVPHLPPKAVEHYYHHKSEILYNNRYDDGQLYRM
;
A
#
# COMPACT_ATOMS: atom_id res chain seq x y z
N MET A 1 0.78 17.15 0.03
CA MET A 1 2.20 17.55 0.14
C MET A 1 2.48 18.44 1.36
N THR A 2 1.53 19.24 1.83
CA THR A 2 1.64 20.11 3.02
C THR A 2 1.91 19.40 4.34
N VAL A 3 1.39 18.18 4.54
CA VAL A 3 1.57 17.44 5.80
C VAL A 3 2.95 16.74 5.88
N TRP A 4 3.50 16.31 4.74
CA TRP A 4 4.84 15.71 4.68
C TRP A 4 5.93 16.73 5.02
N LEU A 5 5.91 17.85 4.31
CA LEU A 5 6.82 18.98 4.51
C LEU A 5 6.52 19.78 5.79
N GLY A 6 5.39 19.52 6.44
CA GLY A 6 4.98 20.15 7.71
C GLY A 6 5.63 19.54 8.96
N GLY A 7 6.61 18.65 8.80
CA GLY A 7 7.41 18.08 9.90
C GLY A 7 7.33 16.56 10.05
N ILE A 8 6.44 15.88 9.31
CA ILE A 8 6.42 14.40 9.28
C ILE A 8 7.71 13.86 8.67
N GLU A 9 8.24 14.51 7.63
CA GLU A 9 9.51 14.13 7.02
C GLU A 9 10.65 14.13 8.04
N ASP A 10 10.86 15.22 8.77
CA ASP A 10 11.92 15.33 9.77
C ASP A 10 11.76 14.35 10.93
N ALA A 11 10.52 14.11 11.37
CA ALA A 11 10.24 13.13 12.41
C ALA A 11 10.54 11.71 11.93
N PHE A 12 10.15 11.40 10.70
CA PHE A 12 10.38 10.10 10.07
C PHE A 12 11.87 9.86 9.80
N LEU A 13 12.60 10.83 9.27
CA LEU A 13 14.03 10.73 9.02
C LEU A 13 14.79 10.48 10.33
N ARG A 14 14.50 11.23 11.40
CA ARG A 14 15.10 11.00 12.72
C ARG A 14 14.80 9.62 13.28
N ALA A 15 13.56 9.13 13.11
CA ALA A 15 13.21 7.78 13.53
C ALA A 15 13.95 6.72 12.70
N SER A 16 14.08 6.91 11.38
CA SER A 16 14.78 5.99 10.48
C SER A 16 16.27 5.87 10.83
N GLU A 17 16.92 6.99 11.18
CA GLU A 17 18.32 6.99 11.61
C GLU A 17 18.53 6.33 12.97
N LYS A 18 17.56 6.46 13.87
CA LYS A 18 17.62 5.85 15.21
C LYS A 18 17.35 4.35 15.18
N PHE A 19 16.46 3.90 14.30
CA PHE A 19 15.98 2.52 14.22
C PHE A 19 16.38 1.85 12.90
N LYS A 20 17.67 1.95 12.54
CA LYS A 20 18.21 1.46 11.27
C LYS A 20 18.06 -0.03 11.03
N ASP A 21 17.76 -0.85 12.04
CA ASP A 21 17.59 -2.31 11.93
C ASP A 21 16.13 -2.78 11.97
N TYR A 22 15.17 -1.86 12.05
CA TYR A 22 13.74 -2.17 12.16
C TYR A 22 13.04 -2.25 10.81
N GLU A 23 11.99 -3.04 10.69
CA GLU A 23 11.12 -3.00 9.52
C GLU A 23 10.22 -1.77 9.53
N LEU A 24 9.92 -1.23 8.34
CA LEU A 24 8.96 -0.14 8.19
C LEU A 24 7.60 -0.68 7.78
N TRP A 25 6.65 -0.62 8.70
CA TRP A 25 5.27 -1.01 8.44
C TRP A 25 4.44 0.20 8.03
N ILE A 26 3.85 0.13 6.85
CA ILE A 26 2.96 1.16 6.31
C ILE A 26 1.58 0.54 6.13
N VAL A 27 0.59 1.16 6.76
CA VAL A 27 -0.79 0.69 6.73
C VAL A 27 -1.75 1.80 6.36
N GLY A 28 -2.86 1.44 5.72
CA GLY A 28 -3.88 2.41 5.35
C GLY A 28 -5.20 1.76 5.00
N HIS A 29 -6.30 2.42 5.39
CA HIS A 29 -7.67 1.99 5.11
C HIS A 29 -8.35 2.95 4.13
N SER A 30 -9.16 2.43 3.21
CA SER A 30 -9.91 3.20 2.21
C SER A 30 -8.96 4.10 1.39
N LEU A 31 -9.24 5.41 1.28
CA LEU A 31 -8.34 6.40 0.66
C LEU A 31 -6.95 6.43 1.33
N GLY A 32 -6.87 6.14 2.62
CA GLY A 32 -5.61 6.01 3.34
C GLY A 32 -4.74 4.86 2.81
N GLY A 33 -5.34 3.79 2.28
CA GLY A 33 -4.61 2.71 1.61
C GLY A 33 -3.95 3.18 0.31
N ALA A 34 -4.61 4.08 -0.42
CA ALA A 34 -4.04 4.70 -1.60
C ALA A 34 -2.83 5.58 -1.26
N ILE A 35 -2.98 6.42 -0.23
CA ILE A 35 -1.90 7.28 0.27
C ILE A 35 -0.73 6.44 0.81
N ALA A 36 -1.02 5.36 1.53
CA ALA A 36 -0.01 4.43 2.06
C ALA A 36 0.84 3.82 0.94
N SER A 37 0.22 3.45 -0.18
CA SER A 37 0.95 2.89 -1.34
C SER A 37 1.86 3.93 -2.00
N LEU A 38 1.38 5.17 -2.15
CA LEU A 38 2.18 6.26 -2.69
C LEU A 38 3.34 6.62 -1.74
N ALA A 39 3.08 6.66 -0.44
CA ALA A 39 4.10 6.94 0.57
C ALA A 39 5.19 5.87 0.57
N ALA A 40 4.83 4.60 0.49
CA ALA A 40 5.79 3.50 0.42
C ALA A 40 6.69 3.62 -0.82
N SER A 41 6.11 3.87 -2.00
CA SER A 41 6.89 4.09 -3.23
C SER A 41 7.78 5.32 -3.15
N TYR A 42 7.31 6.40 -2.53
CA TYR A 42 8.09 7.63 -2.36
C TYR A 42 9.30 7.41 -1.44
N ILE A 43 9.10 6.74 -0.30
CA ILE A 43 10.16 6.44 0.68
C ILE A 43 11.26 5.57 0.05
N GLU A 44 10.90 4.53 -0.70
CA GLU A 44 11.87 3.70 -1.41
C GLU A 44 12.59 4.50 -2.50
N LYS A 45 11.84 5.31 -3.27
CA LYS A 45 12.41 6.11 -4.36
C LYS A 45 13.43 7.14 -3.86
N MET A 46 13.15 7.75 -2.71
CA MET A 46 14.04 8.69 -2.03
C MET A 46 15.21 7.99 -1.29
N LYS A 47 15.27 6.65 -1.32
CA LYS A 47 16.30 5.83 -0.67
C LYS A 47 16.44 6.08 0.83
N VAL A 48 15.34 6.45 1.48
CA VAL A 48 15.27 6.63 2.93
C VAL A 48 15.19 5.26 3.63
N PHE A 49 14.54 4.29 2.99
CA PHE A 49 14.46 2.90 3.45
C PHE A 49 14.61 1.95 2.27
N ASP A 50 15.22 0.79 2.52
CA ASP A 50 15.26 -0.29 1.54
C ASP A 50 13.87 -0.90 1.36
N GLY A 51 13.45 -1.08 0.11
CA GLY A 51 12.17 -1.66 -0.25
C GLY A 51 11.92 -3.06 0.31
N ASP A 52 12.98 -3.87 0.49
CA ASP A 52 12.88 -5.21 1.09
C ASP A 52 12.46 -5.17 2.57
N ARG A 53 12.65 -4.03 3.22
CA ARG A 53 12.36 -3.79 4.64
C ARG A 53 11.06 -3.02 4.85
N ILE A 54 10.39 -2.63 3.76
CA ILE A 54 9.08 -2.00 3.81
C ILE A 54 8.02 -3.10 3.73
N LYS A 55 7.08 -3.08 4.68
CA LYS A 55 5.90 -3.95 4.72
C LYS A 55 4.67 -3.08 4.51
N LEU A 56 4.02 -3.20 3.34
CA LEU A 56 2.80 -2.46 3.02
C LEU A 56 1.58 -3.37 3.14
N VAL A 57 0.63 -2.98 3.99
CA VAL A 57 -0.67 -3.66 4.11
C VAL A 57 -1.81 -2.64 4.05
N THR A 58 -2.68 -2.74 3.05
CA THR A 58 -3.80 -1.81 2.88
C THR A 58 -5.14 -2.53 2.98
N PHE A 59 -6.19 -1.80 3.34
CA PHE A 59 -7.54 -2.33 3.53
C PHE A 59 -8.53 -1.52 2.69
N GLY A 60 -9.28 -2.15 1.79
CA GLY A 60 -10.27 -1.46 0.95
C GLY A 60 -9.66 -0.38 0.04
N GLN A 61 -8.41 -0.57 -0.41
CA GLN A 61 -7.68 0.41 -1.22
C GLN A 61 -8.28 0.56 -2.64
N PRO A 62 -8.63 1.77 -3.10
CA PRO A 62 -8.98 2.05 -4.49
C PRO A 62 -7.75 2.00 -5.42
N ARG A 63 -7.95 1.95 -6.75
CA ARG A 63 -6.80 1.90 -7.69
C ARG A 63 -5.98 3.19 -7.58
N THR A 64 -4.66 3.05 -7.50
CA THR A 64 -3.75 4.16 -7.13
C THR A 64 -2.91 4.73 -8.26
N GLY A 65 -2.75 4.01 -9.36
CA GLY A 65 -1.91 4.47 -10.47
C GLY A 65 -2.13 3.66 -11.73
N ASP A 66 -1.36 3.98 -12.76
CA ASP A 66 -1.35 3.29 -14.05
C ASP A 66 -0.60 1.94 -13.99
N VAL A 67 -0.49 1.27 -15.14
CA VAL A 67 0.25 -0.01 -15.27
C VAL A 67 1.70 0.12 -14.82
N ASP A 68 2.33 1.24 -15.15
CA ASP A 68 3.76 1.43 -14.94
C ASP A 68 4.06 1.69 -13.47
N PHE A 69 3.22 2.46 -12.79
CA PHE A 69 3.23 2.57 -11.33
C PHE A 69 3.01 1.21 -10.67
N ALA A 70 2.00 0.44 -11.09
CA ALA A 70 1.71 -0.86 -10.49
C ALA A 70 2.89 -1.85 -10.63
N LYS A 71 3.56 -1.85 -11.79
CA LYS A 71 4.78 -2.67 -12.03
C LYS A 71 5.98 -2.17 -11.23
N ALA A 72 6.20 -0.85 -11.18
CA ALA A 72 7.29 -0.26 -10.42
C ALA A 72 7.10 -0.53 -8.92
N HIS A 73 5.92 -0.24 -8.38
CA HIS A 73 5.59 -0.45 -6.97
C HIS A 73 5.80 -1.90 -6.54
N GLY A 74 5.34 -2.87 -7.34
CA GLY A 74 5.54 -4.30 -7.05
C GLY A 74 6.99 -4.77 -7.13
N LYS A 75 7.88 -4.03 -7.81
CA LYS A 75 9.33 -4.28 -7.80
C LYS A 75 10.02 -3.58 -6.63
N GLN A 76 9.56 -2.36 -6.30
CA GLN A 76 10.11 -1.57 -5.22
C GLN A 76 9.81 -2.19 -3.86
N ILE A 77 8.60 -2.73 -3.66
CA ILE A 77 8.14 -3.22 -2.36
C ILE A 77 7.59 -4.64 -2.56
N PRO A 78 8.45 -5.67 -2.40
CA PRO A 78 8.03 -7.06 -2.59
C PRO A 78 6.95 -7.50 -1.61
N TYR A 79 6.98 -6.98 -0.37
CA TYR A 79 5.95 -7.23 0.65
C TYR A 79 4.87 -6.14 0.61
N SER A 80 3.97 -6.27 -0.34
CA SER A 80 2.87 -5.34 -0.55
C SER A 80 1.57 -6.12 -0.74
N PHE A 81 0.63 -5.96 0.19
CA PHE A 81 -0.65 -6.68 0.22
C PHE A 81 -1.84 -5.74 0.34
N ARG A 82 -2.83 -5.96 -0.51
CA ARG A 82 -4.13 -5.27 -0.46
C ARG A 82 -5.20 -6.22 0.05
N VAL A 83 -5.71 -5.97 1.24
CA VAL A 83 -6.84 -6.69 1.81
C VAL A 83 -8.13 -6.06 1.27
N THR A 84 -8.92 -6.84 0.54
CA THR A 84 -10.20 -6.39 -0.04
C THR A 84 -11.33 -7.29 0.44
N HIS A 85 -12.56 -6.76 0.52
CA HIS A 85 -13.73 -7.52 0.92
C HIS A 85 -14.67 -7.72 -0.27
N SER A 86 -15.30 -8.89 -0.39
CA SER A 86 -16.11 -9.29 -1.56
C SER A 86 -17.34 -8.41 -1.84
N ARG A 87 -17.79 -7.61 -0.87
CA ARG A 87 -18.88 -6.61 -1.03
C ARG A 87 -18.38 -5.17 -1.10
N ASP A 88 -17.08 -4.94 -1.06
CA ASP A 88 -16.52 -3.60 -1.11
C ASP A 88 -16.36 -3.14 -2.58
N ILE A 89 -17.09 -2.08 -2.92
CA ILE A 89 -17.02 -1.45 -4.24
C ILE A 89 -15.78 -0.53 -4.37
N VAL A 90 -15.15 -0.11 -3.27
CA VAL A 90 -14.04 0.85 -3.28
C VAL A 90 -12.82 0.31 -4.04
N PRO A 91 -12.40 -0.96 -3.91
CA PRO A 91 -11.36 -1.57 -4.76
C PRO A 91 -11.70 -1.58 -6.26
N HIS A 92 -12.97 -1.43 -6.62
CA HIS A 92 -13.43 -1.43 -8.01
C HIS A 92 -13.42 -0.04 -8.64
N LEU A 93 -13.00 0.99 -7.91
CA LEU A 93 -12.94 2.37 -8.36
C LEU A 93 -11.49 2.90 -8.40
N PRO A 94 -11.14 3.75 -9.38
CA PRO A 94 -11.88 4.05 -10.62
C PRO A 94 -11.92 2.87 -11.60
N PRO A 95 -12.98 2.66 -12.41
CA PRO A 95 -13.12 1.46 -13.23
C PRO A 95 -12.01 1.31 -14.29
N LYS A 96 -11.51 0.08 -14.49
CA LYS A 96 -10.42 -0.25 -15.46
C LYS A 96 -10.66 0.31 -16.87
N ALA A 97 -11.92 0.38 -17.29
CA ALA A 97 -12.32 0.75 -18.64
C ALA A 97 -12.27 2.27 -18.93
N VAL A 98 -12.21 3.12 -17.91
CA VAL A 98 -12.39 4.57 -18.10
C VAL A 98 -11.05 5.31 -18.10
N GLU A 99 -10.03 4.83 -17.36
CA GLU A 99 -8.87 5.68 -17.06
C GLU A 99 -7.51 4.94 -16.91
N HIS A 100 -7.38 3.69 -17.37
CA HIS A 100 -6.12 2.91 -17.32
C HIS A 100 -5.47 2.77 -15.92
N TYR A 101 -6.26 2.78 -14.85
CA TYR A 101 -5.75 2.51 -13.49
C TYR A 101 -5.64 1.01 -13.22
N TYR A 102 -4.53 0.61 -12.59
CA TYR A 102 -4.21 -0.77 -12.24
C TYR A 102 -3.92 -0.91 -10.75
N HIS A 103 -4.24 -2.09 -10.22
CA HIS A 103 -3.81 -2.48 -8.88
C HIS A 103 -2.39 -3.03 -8.92
N HIS A 104 -1.61 -2.78 -7.86
CA HIS A 104 -0.34 -3.47 -7.65
C HIS A 104 -0.56 -4.94 -7.22
N LYS A 105 0.50 -5.73 -7.31
CA LYS A 105 0.51 -7.18 -7.62
C LYS A 105 -0.30 -8.11 -6.70
N SER A 106 -0.46 -7.83 -5.40
CA SER A 106 -0.96 -8.83 -4.45
C SER A 106 -2.26 -8.38 -3.77
N GLU A 107 -3.35 -9.06 -4.08
CA GLU A 107 -4.64 -8.91 -3.42
C GLU A 107 -4.90 -10.11 -2.51
N ILE A 108 -5.29 -9.84 -1.26
CA ILE A 108 -5.84 -10.82 -0.34
C ILE A 108 -7.35 -10.56 -0.29
N LEU A 109 -8.13 -11.37 -0.98
CA LEU A 109 -9.59 -11.25 -1.02
C LEU A 109 -10.21 -11.96 0.19
N TYR A 110 -10.97 -11.21 0.98
CA TYR A 110 -11.82 -11.73 2.05
C TYR A 110 -13.21 -12.09 1.47
N ASN A 111 -13.47 -13.40 1.29
CA ASN A 111 -14.73 -13.92 0.75
C ASN A 111 -15.72 -14.43 1.82
N ASN A 112 -15.52 -14.11 3.09
CA ASN A 112 -16.41 -14.61 4.13
C ASN A 112 -17.66 -13.72 4.27
N ARG A 113 -18.84 -14.34 4.10
CA ARG A 113 -20.02 -14.00 4.91
C ARG A 113 -19.57 -14.10 6.38
N TYR A 114 -20.14 -13.28 7.26
CA TYR A 114 -19.77 -13.15 8.69
C TYR A 114 -19.76 -14.45 9.55
N ASP A 115 -19.89 -15.64 8.95
CA ASP A 115 -19.88 -16.92 9.63
C ASP A 115 -18.50 -17.59 9.49
N ASP A 116 -17.77 -17.61 10.61
CA ASP A 116 -16.79 -18.60 11.08
C ASP A 116 -15.84 -19.30 10.08
N GLY A 117 -14.55 -18.98 10.25
CA GLY A 117 -13.52 -20.02 10.38
C GLY A 117 -12.92 -20.66 9.12
N GLN A 118 -13.08 -20.10 7.91
CA GLN A 118 -12.47 -20.70 6.71
C GLN A 118 -11.08 -20.17 6.34
N LEU A 119 -10.20 -21.12 6.06
CA LEU A 119 -8.75 -20.99 5.83
C LEU A 119 -8.39 -20.31 4.50
N TYR A 120 -7.26 -19.62 4.56
CA TYR A 120 -6.60 -18.81 3.54
C TYR A 120 -6.37 -19.54 2.20
N ARG A 121 -6.56 -18.85 1.07
CA ARG A 121 -5.98 -19.22 -0.24
C ARG A 121 -4.96 -18.15 -0.63
N MET A 122 -3.69 -18.55 -0.66
CA MET A 122 -2.55 -17.79 -1.21
C MET A 122 -2.55 -17.83 -2.74
#